data_AF-A0A3R7SUT6-F1
#
_entry.id   AF-A0A3R7SUT6-F1
#
_cell.length_a   1.000
_cell.length_b   1.000
_cell.length_c   1.000
_cell.angle_alpha   90.00
_cell.angle_beta   90.00
_cell.angle_gamma   90.00
#
_symmetry.space_group_name_H-M   'P 1'
#
loop_
_entity.id
_entity.type
_entity.pdbx_description
1 polymer ?
#
loop_
_entity_poly.entity_id
_entity_poly.type
_entity_poly.pdbx_seq_one_letter_code
_entity_poly.pdbx_strand_id
1 'polypeptide(L)' 'MKFDFHHLKKININYFSHGYRVIKVSFVLITLGFIGIIHGLFPFVFVETVSNGIKKVADDMSHF' A
#
# COMPACT_ATOMS: atom_id res chain seq x y z
N MET A 1 -0.98 -1.49 21.00
CA MET A 1 -2.01 -0.61 21.61
C MET A 1 -2.97 -0.20 20.52
N LYS A 2 -4.28 -0.11 20.78
CA LYS A 2 -5.27 0.26 19.73
C LYS A 2 -5.10 1.72 19.25
N PHE A 3 -4.46 2.57 20.06
CA PHE A 3 -4.12 3.96 19.73
C PHE A 3 -2.72 4.27 20.26
N ASP A 4 -1.88 4.95 19.48
CA ASP A 4 -0.57 5.46 19.93
C ASP A 4 -0.41 6.91 19.47
N PHE A 5 -0.75 7.85 20.36
CA PHE A 5 -0.70 9.28 20.08
C PHE A 5 0.72 9.83 19.90
N HIS A 6 1.75 9.07 20.29
CA HIS A 6 3.16 9.44 20.11
C HIS A 6 3.81 8.71 18.95
N HIS A 7 3.06 7.92 18.17
CA HIS A 7 3.58 7.12 17.05
C HIS A 7 4.50 7.93 16.14
N LEU A 8 4.02 9.08 15.66
CA LEU A 8 4.75 9.95 14.74
C LEU A 8 6.01 10.57 15.37
N LYS A 9 5.96 10.87 16.68
CA LYS A 9 7.11 11.41 17.42
C LYS A 9 8.20 10.36 17.60
N LYS A 10 7.83 9.09 17.82
CA LYS A 10 8.79 7.97 17.99
C LYS A 10 9.58 7.67 16.72
N ILE A 11 8.97 7.89 15.56
CA ILE A 11 9.59 7.64 14.24
C ILE A 11 10.06 8.94 13.56
N ASN A 12 9.99 10.08 14.25
CA ASN A 12 10.45 11.38 13.77
C ASN A 12 9.90 11.77 12.38
N ILE A 13 8.61 11.51 12.13
CA ILE A 13 7.95 11.91 10.89
C ILE A 13 6.81 12.89 11.17
N ASN A 14 6.52 13.76 10.22
CA ASN A 14 5.40 14.69 10.33
C ASN A 14 4.06 14.03 9.91
N TYR A 15 2.96 14.56 10.43
CA TYR A 15 1.60 14.04 10.20
C TYR A 15 1.20 14.03 8.72
N PHE A 16 1.52 15.09 7.98
CA PHE A 16 1.14 15.23 6.58
C PHE A 16 1.86 14.23 5.67
N SER A 17 3.16 14.04 5.87
CA SER A 17 3.99 13.07 5.13
C SER A 17 3.52 11.65 5.39
N HIS A 18 3.26 11.32 6.66
CA HIS A 18 2.70 10.02 7.03
C HIS A 18 1.33 9.80 6.39
N GLY A 19 0.40 10.73 6.57
CA GLY A 19 -0.96 10.64 6.05
C GLY A 19 -0.98 10.52 4.54
N TYR A 20 -0.23 11.38 3.83
CA TYR A 20 -0.12 11.33 2.37
C TYR A 20 0.40 9.98 1.88
N ARG A 21 1.46 9.45 2.50
CA ARG A 21 2.06 8.16 2.12
C ARG A 21 1.09 7.00 2.36
N VAL A 22 0.44 6.96 3.52
CA VAL A 22 -0.52 5.89 3.86
C VAL A 22 -1.75 5.95 2.94
N ILE A 23 -2.31 7.14 2.68
CA ILE A 23 -3.43 7.31 1.74
C ILE A 23 -3.05 6.82 0.34
N LYS A 24 -1.86 7.18 -0.15
CA LYS A 24 -1.36 6.70 -1.44
C LYS A 24 -1.26 5.17 -1.48
N VAL A 25 -0.71 4.54 -0.45
CA VAL A 25 -0.64 3.07 -0.34
C VAL A 25 -2.04 2.45 -0.32
N SER A 26 -2.99 3.04 0.42
CA SER A 26 -4.37 2.56 0.44
C SER A 26 -5.03 2.55 -0.94
N PHE A 27 -4.88 3.62 -1.73
CA PHE A 27 -5.39 3.66 -3.10
C PHE A 27 -4.75 2.61 -4.01
N VAL A 28 -3.43 2.41 -3.89
CA VAL A 28 -2.73 1.36 -4.65
C VAL A 28 -3.28 -0.03 -4.29
N LEU A 29 -3.41 -0.35 -2.99
CA LEU A 29 -3.91 -1.66 -2.55
C LEU A 29 -5.36 -1.92 -2.99
N ILE A 30 -6.23 -0.90 -2.92
CA ILE A 30 -7.61 -1.00 -3.42
C ILE A 30 -7.61 -1.29 -4.92
N THR A 31 -6.77 -0.58 -5.68
CA THR A 31 -6.66 -0.76 -7.14
C THR A 31 -6.15 -2.16 -7.49
N LEU A 32 -5.08 -2.63 -6.81
CA LEU A 32 -4.55 -3.98 -7.00
C LEU A 32 -5.57 -5.05 -6.62
N GLY A 33 -6.41 -4.81 -5.60
CA GLY A 33 -7.51 -5.69 -5.22
C GLY A 33 -8.53 -5.85 -6.35
N PHE A 34 -8.99 -4.74 -6.95
CA PHE A 34 -9.88 -4.79 -8.12
C PHE A 34 -9.23 -5.48 -9.32
N ILE A 35 -7.96 -5.20 -9.61
CA ILE A 35 -7.22 -5.86 -10.68
C ILE A 35 -7.10 -7.37 -10.42
N GLY A 36 -6.87 -7.79 -9.19
CA GLY A 36 -6.82 -9.20 -8.80
C GLY A 36 -8.14 -9.91 -9.03
N ILE A 37 -9.26 -9.27 -8.72
CA ILE A 37 -10.60 -9.81 -9.04
C ILE A 37 -10.77 -9.96 -10.55
N ILE A 38 -10.40 -8.95 -11.34
CA ILE A 38 -10.50 -9.01 -12.81
C ILE A 38 -9.61 -10.13 -13.36
N HIS A 39 -8.36 -10.25 -12.91
CA HIS A 39 -7.45 -11.32 -13.32
C HIS A 39 -7.97 -12.71 -12.92
N GLY A 40 -8.60 -12.83 -11.75
CA GLY A 40 -9.25 -14.08 -11.33
C GLY A 40 -10.40 -14.51 -12.25
N LEU A 41 -11.12 -13.56 -12.86
CA LEU A 41 -12.14 -13.83 -13.88
C LEU A 41 -11.54 -14.03 -15.28
N PHE A 42 -10.49 -13.28 -15.61
CA PHE A 42 -9.82 -13.26 -16.91
C PHE A 42 -8.30 -13.45 -16.74
N PRO A 43 -7.82 -14.70 -16.59
CA PRO A 43 -6.43 -15.00 -16.18
C PRO A 43 -5.36 -14.64 -17.21
N PHE A 44 -5.75 -14.15 -18.39
CA PHE A 44 -4.87 -13.68 -19.45
C PHE A 44 -4.62 -12.16 -19.42
N VAL A 45 -5.33 -11.40 -18.59
CA VAL A 45 -5.15 -9.94 -18.44
C VAL A 45 -4.44 -9.64 -17.13
N PHE A 46 -3.55 -8.64 -17.08
CA PHE A 46 -2.89 -8.17 -15.83
C PHE A 46 -2.04 -9.23 -15.10
N VAL A 47 -1.45 -10.17 -15.84
CA VAL A 47 -0.75 -11.38 -15.33
C VAL A 47 0.23 -11.11 -14.19
N GLU A 48 1.03 -10.04 -14.30
CA GLU A 48 2.02 -9.70 -13.28
C GLU A 48 1.69 -8.42 -12.50
N THR A 49 0.56 -7.79 -12.80
CA THR A 49 0.25 -6.45 -12.26
C THR A 49 0.07 -6.48 -10.76
N VAL A 50 -0.63 -7.50 -10.24
CA VAL A 50 -0.87 -7.65 -8.79
C VAL A 50 0.43 -8.00 -8.06
N SER A 51 1.20 -8.97 -8.57
CA SER A 51 2.44 -9.42 -7.93
C SER A 51 3.52 -8.33 -7.92
N ASN A 52 3.72 -7.63 -9.04
CA ASN A 52 4.66 -6.52 -9.12
C ASN A 52 4.20 -5.33 -8.27
N GLY A 53 2.89 -5.06 -8.24
CA GLY A 53 2.32 -4.02 -7.38
C GLY A 53 2.54 -4.29 -5.89
N ILE A 54 2.28 -5.52 -5.43
CA ILE A 54 2.51 -5.91 -4.03
C ILE A 54 4.00 -5.83 -3.67
N LYS A 55 4.90 -6.31 -4.54
CA LYS A 55 6.35 -6.20 -4.32
C LYS A 55 6.78 -4.74 -4.15
N LYS A 56 6.25 -3.84 -5.00
CA LYS A 56 6.54 -2.41 -4.89
C LYS A 56 6.03 -1.80 -3.59
N VAL A 57 4.81 -2.14 -3.16
CA VAL A 57 4.28 -1.67 -1.87
C VAL A 57 5.14 -2.18 -0.71
N ALA A 58 5.57 -3.45 -0.75
CA ALA A 58 6.44 -4.02 0.27
C ALA A 58 7.80 -3.31 0.34
N ASP A 59 8.41 -3.03 -0.82
CA ASP A 59 9.67 -2.30 -0.92
C ASP A 59 9.51 -0.85 -0.40
N ASP A 60 8.46 -0.15 -0.86
CA ASP A 60 8.10 1.18 -0.38
C ASP A 60 7.85 1.19 1.13
N MET A 61 7.36 0.11 1.74
CA MET A 61 7.15 -0.01 3.19
C MET A 61 8.42 -0.41 3.96
N SER A 62 9.43 -0.97 3.31
CA SER A 62 10.70 -1.30 3.95
C SER A 62 11.56 -0.05 4.21
N HIS A 63 11.37 0.99 3.39
CA HIS A 63 11.99 2.30 3.51
C HIS A 63 11.11 3.29 4.31
N PHE A 64 10.34 2.80 5.29
CA PHE A 64 9.41 3.62 6.06
C PHE A 64 10.06 4.30 7.26
#